data_AF-A0A9D7XSA2-F1
#
_entry.id   AF-A0A9D7XSA2-F1
#
_cell.length_a   1.000
_cell.length_b   1.000
_cell.length_c   1.000
_cell.angle_alpha   90.00
_cell.angle_beta   90.00
_cell.angle_gamma   90.00
#
_symmetry.space_group_name_H-M   'P 1'
#
loop_
_entity.id
_entity.type
_entity.pdbx_description
1 polymer ?
#
loop_
_entity_poly.entity_id
_entity_poly.type
_entity_poly.pdbx_seq_one_letter_code
_entity_poly.pdbx_strand_id
1 'polypeptide(L)'
;MDFTAPVSKFMSKKLLTVSPTDNMMAVKEIFNNHRIHHIPVVKYKTIVGIVSKADYLYFLRKVKTGEHAPLVEDSGLEKYQVEDIMTTGLATMESTERINVALDVLSENLFHAIPIVDNGELVGIFTTQDVLKILMEEDLVRMKSN
;
A
#
# COMPACT_ATOMS: atom_id res chain seq x y z
N MET A 1 -17.73 -7.08 15.32
CA MET A 1 -17.41 -5.93 14.46
C MET A 1 -18.64 -5.13 14.09
N ASP A 2 -18.59 -3.81 14.32
CA ASP A 2 -19.53 -2.89 13.68
C ASP A 2 -19.02 -2.61 12.26
N PHE A 3 -19.53 -3.37 11.29
CA PHE A 3 -19.19 -3.22 9.88
C PHE A 3 -19.76 -1.95 9.25
N THR A 4 -20.54 -1.15 9.99
CA THR A 4 -21.09 0.12 9.53
C THR A 4 -20.27 1.32 9.99
N ALA A 5 -19.26 1.10 10.83
CA ALA A 5 -18.34 2.14 11.27
C ALA A 5 -17.52 2.72 10.11
N PRO A 6 -17.12 4.01 10.19
CA PRO A 6 -16.33 4.65 9.14
C PRO A 6 -14.93 4.04 9.06
N VAL A 7 -14.39 3.94 7.84
CA VAL A 7 -13.07 3.35 7.56
C VAL A 7 -11.93 4.11 8.25
N SER A 8 -12.12 5.41 8.50
CA SER A 8 -11.19 6.26 9.28
C SER A 8 -10.85 5.74 10.67
N LYS A 9 -11.72 4.91 11.26
CA LYS A 9 -11.51 4.27 12.55
C LYS A 9 -10.43 3.18 12.50
N PHE A 10 -10.25 2.57 11.34
CA PHE A 10 -9.43 1.35 11.17
C PHE A 10 -8.27 1.51 10.20
N MET A 11 -8.27 2.56 9.38
CA MET A 11 -7.18 2.83 8.44
C MET A 11 -5.85 3.14 9.16
N SER A 12 -4.75 2.83 8.49
CA SER A 12 -3.42 3.27 8.89
C SER A 12 -3.21 4.74 8.49
N LYS A 13 -2.82 5.58 9.46
CA LYS A 13 -2.58 7.03 9.28
C LYS A 13 -1.11 7.42 9.19
N LYS A 14 -0.20 6.57 9.70
CA LYS A 14 1.25 6.77 9.57
C LYS A 14 1.69 6.23 8.22
N LEU A 15 1.64 7.09 7.21
CA LEU A 15 1.92 6.73 5.83
C LEU A 15 3.40 6.90 5.52
N LEU A 16 3.95 5.90 4.83
CA LEU A 16 5.23 6.00 4.13
C LEU A 16 4.91 6.13 2.66
N THR A 17 5.31 7.25 2.06
CA THR A 17 4.96 7.61 0.68
C THR A 17 6.20 7.94 -0.11
N VAL A 18 6.09 7.87 -1.43
CA VAL A 18 7.12 8.31 -2.39
C VAL A 18 6.51 9.25 -3.43
N SER A 19 7.34 10.04 -4.10
CA SER A 19 6.99 10.83 -5.29
C SER A 19 7.12 9.99 -6.56
N PRO A 20 6.35 10.27 -7.63
CA PRO A 20 6.56 9.63 -8.94
C PRO A 20 8.00 9.70 -9.46
N THR A 21 8.68 10.81 -9.16
CA THR A 21 10.05 11.09 -9.61
C THR A 21 11.12 10.52 -8.68
N ASP A 22 10.74 9.96 -7.53
CA ASP A 22 11.69 9.39 -6.59
C ASP A 22 12.40 8.19 -7.24
N ASN A 23 13.62 7.96 -6.78
CA ASN A 23 14.43 6.86 -7.23
C ASN A 23 13.94 5.53 -6.67
N MET A 24 14.09 4.43 -7.43
CA MET A 24 13.73 3.09 -6.96
C MET A 24 14.47 2.65 -5.68
N MET A 25 15.62 3.27 -5.36
CA MET A 25 16.30 3.09 -4.08
C MET A 25 15.43 3.47 -2.87
N ALA A 26 14.58 4.49 -2.98
CA ALA A 26 13.67 4.89 -1.90
C ALA A 26 12.62 3.80 -1.62
N VAL A 27 12.04 3.22 -2.69
CA VAL A 27 11.11 2.08 -2.59
C VAL A 27 11.78 0.89 -1.93
N LYS A 28 13.01 0.58 -2.35
CA LYS A 28 13.82 -0.48 -1.76
C LYS A 28 14.01 -0.28 -0.26
N GLU A 29 14.45 0.91 0.14
CA GLU A 29 14.71 1.25 1.54
C GLU A 29 13.46 1.08 2.40
N ILE A 30 12.31 1.58 1.91
CA ILE A 30 11.04 1.44 2.60
C ILE A 30 10.69 -0.04 2.81
N PHE A 31 10.73 -0.87 1.76
CA PHE A 31 10.36 -2.29 1.87
C PHE A 31 11.36 -3.13 2.70
N ASN A 32 12.61 -2.72 2.81
CA ASN A 32 13.62 -3.39 3.62
C ASN A 32 13.48 -3.04 5.11
N ASN A 33 13.20 -1.77 5.41
CA ASN A 33 13.21 -1.25 6.77
C ASN A 33 11.83 -1.27 7.44
N HIS A 34 10.76 -1.46 6.65
CA HIS A 34 9.39 -1.43 7.15
C HIS A 34 8.62 -2.67 6.74
N ARG A 35 7.77 -3.16 7.65
CA ARG A 35 6.88 -4.30 7.41
C ARG A 35 5.59 -3.86 6.73
N ILE A 36 5.72 -3.37 5.50
CA ILE A 36 4.57 -2.95 4.67
C ILE A 36 4.63 -3.62 3.29
N HIS A 37 3.47 -3.69 2.63
CA HIS A 37 3.32 -4.32 1.31
C HIS A 37 2.91 -3.35 0.21
N HIS A 38 2.50 -2.13 0.56
CA HIS A 38 2.02 -1.14 -0.38
C HIS A 38 2.56 0.23 0.02
N ILE A 39 3.06 0.98 -0.96
CA ILE A 39 3.58 2.33 -0.79
C ILE A 39 2.73 3.25 -1.66
N PRO A 40 1.94 4.15 -1.07
CA PRO A 40 1.27 5.21 -1.82
C PRO A 40 2.27 6.12 -2.53
N VAL A 41 2.00 6.42 -3.80
CA VAL A 41 2.75 7.40 -4.59
C VAL A 41 1.95 8.69 -4.64
N VAL A 42 2.55 9.77 -4.13
CA VAL A 42 1.88 11.06 -3.97
C VAL A 42 2.60 12.16 -4.74
N LYS A 43 1.85 13.00 -5.43
CA LYS A 43 2.34 14.27 -5.97
C LYS A 43 1.84 15.38 -5.06
N TYR A 44 2.77 15.98 -4.30
CA TYR A 44 2.47 16.83 -3.14
C TYR A 44 1.66 16.06 -2.08
N LYS A 45 0.33 16.13 -2.14
CA LYS A 45 -0.58 15.42 -1.23
C LYS A 45 -1.61 14.55 -1.94
N THR A 46 -1.67 14.65 -3.26
CA THR A 46 -2.63 13.90 -4.07
C THR A 46 -2.05 12.54 -4.39
N ILE A 47 -2.80 11.48 -4.11
CA ILE A 47 -2.46 10.13 -4.53
C ILE A 47 -2.51 10.05 -6.06
N VAL A 48 -1.43 9.56 -6.67
CA VAL A 48 -1.33 9.40 -8.13
C VAL A 48 -1.00 7.97 -8.54
N GLY A 49 -0.57 7.13 -7.60
CA GLY A 49 -0.33 5.71 -7.85
C GLY A 49 -0.01 4.94 -6.59
N ILE A 50 0.22 3.64 -6.74
CA ILE A 50 0.66 2.75 -5.66
C ILE A 50 1.75 1.84 -6.19
N VAL A 51 2.72 1.52 -5.34
CA VAL A 51 3.70 0.47 -5.60
C VAL A 51 3.47 -0.64 -4.59
N SER A 52 3.10 -1.83 -5.07
CA SER A 52 3.06 -3.01 -4.20
C SER A 52 4.43 -3.68 -4.14
N LYS A 53 4.67 -4.44 -3.07
CA LYS A 53 5.86 -5.29 -2.95
C LYS A 53 5.91 -6.34 -4.06
N ALA A 54 4.75 -6.79 -4.56
CA ALA A 54 4.68 -7.71 -5.68
C ALA A 54 5.17 -7.06 -6.98
N ASP A 55 4.73 -5.83 -7.27
CA ASP A 55 5.16 -5.06 -8.45
C ASP A 55 6.67 -4.80 -8.40
N TYR A 56 7.18 -4.38 -7.23
CA TYR A 56 8.60 -4.16 -7.02
C TYR A 56 9.43 -5.45 -7.22
N LEU A 57 9.00 -6.58 -6.67
CA LEU A 57 9.70 -7.86 -6.86
C LEU A 57 9.63 -8.35 -8.31
N TYR A 58 8.51 -8.13 -9.00
CA TYR A 58 8.36 -8.45 -10.42
C TYR A 58 9.28 -7.59 -11.29
N PHE A 59 9.36 -6.29 -11.00
CA PHE A 59 10.31 -5.37 -11.62
C PHE A 59 11.76 -5.82 -11.41
N LEU A 60 12.16 -6.17 -10.17
CA LEU A 60 13.51 -6.66 -9.89
C LEU A 60 13.85 -7.91 -10.71
N ARG A 61 12.88 -8.81 -10.95
CA ARG A 61 13.10 -9.99 -11.80
C ARG A 61 13.34 -9.59 -13.24
N LYS A 62 12.55 -8.65 -13.80
CA LYS A 62 12.72 -8.17 -15.18
C LYS A 62 14.08 -7.52 -15.40
N VAL A 63 14.52 -6.67 -14.47
CA VAL A 63 15.83 -6.01 -14.55
C VAL A 63 16.97 -7.03 -14.46
N LYS A 64 16.82 -8.08 -13.64
CA LYS A 64 17.81 -9.16 -13.50
C LYS A 64 17.92 -10.11 -14.70
N THR A 65 16.96 -10.11 -15.63
CA THR A 65 16.92 -11.03 -16.78
C THR A 65 17.35 -10.39 -18.12
N GLY A 66 17.86 -9.15 -18.12
CA GLY A 66 18.49 -8.55 -19.31
C GLY A 66 19.82 -9.24 -19.69
N GLU A 67 20.20 -9.23 -20.97
CA GLU A 67 21.27 -10.04 -21.59
C GLU A 67 22.71 -9.94 -21.02
N HIS A 68 22.97 -9.18 -19.96
CA HIS A 68 24.28 -9.19 -19.31
C HIS A 68 24.19 -9.08 -17.78
N ALA A 69 24.56 -10.21 -17.16
CA ALA A 69 25.28 -10.32 -15.89
C ALA A 69 24.47 -10.53 -14.59
N PRO A 70 25.11 -11.21 -13.62
CA PRO A 70 24.52 -11.95 -12.51
C PRO A 70 24.07 -11.01 -11.39
N LEU A 71 23.17 -11.51 -10.52
CA LEU A 71 22.82 -10.96 -9.21
C LEU A 71 23.06 -9.44 -9.09
N VAL A 72 22.08 -8.61 -9.49
CA VAL A 72 22.13 -7.17 -9.23
C VAL A 72 22.47 -6.94 -7.76
N GLU A 73 23.74 -6.70 -7.46
CA GLU A 73 24.18 -5.72 -6.50
C GLU A 73 23.50 -4.43 -6.91
N ASP A 74 22.95 -3.68 -5.96
CA ASP A 74 22.05 -2.52 -6.11
C ASP A 74 22.29 -1.53 -7.27
N SER A 75 23.48 -1.56 -7.85
CA SER A 75 23.88 -0.94 -9.11
C SER A 75 22.82 -1.10 -10.22
N GLY A 76 22.08 -0.03 -10.47
CA GLY A 76 21.12 0.06 -11.57
C GLY A 76 19.70 0.45 -11.15
N LEU A 77 19.33 0.31 -9.88
CA LEU A 77 18.06 0.85 -9.38
C LEU A 77 18.00 2.36 -9.51
N GLU A 78 19.15 3.03 -9.46
CA GLU A 78 19.22 4.48 -9.61
C GLU A 78 18.77 5.02 -10.97
N LYS A 79 18.61 4.15 -11.98
CA LYS A 79 18.17 4.55 -13.32
C LYS A 79 16.66 4.60 -13.48
N TYR A 80 15.91 4.05 -12.53
CA TYR A 80 14.46 3.91 -12.60
C TYR A 80 13.78 4.79 -11.57
N GLN A 81 12.64 5.33 -11.97
CA GLN A 81 11.77 6.14 -11.13
C GLN A 81 10.57 5.33 -10.67
N VAL A 82 9.91 5.80 -9.61
CA VAL A 82 8.70 5.17 -9.08
C VAL A 82 7.60 5.07 -10.16
N GLU A 83 7.47 6.10 -10.99
CA GLU A 83 6.46 6.14 -12.05
C GLU A 83 6.62 5.05 -13.12
N ASP A 84 7.82 4.47 -13.27
CA ASP A 84 8.07 3.38 -14.22
C ASP A 84 7.33 2.09 -13.85
N ILE A 85 6.97 1.91 -12.58
CA ILE A 85 6.37 0.67 -12.08
C ILE A 85 5.05 0.88 -11.32
N MET A 86 4.70 2.12 -10.96
CA MET A 86 3.51 2.37 -10.16
C MET A 86 2.24 1.96 -10.90
N THR A 87 1.28 1.41 -10.17
CA THR A 87 -0.08 1.22 -10.68
C THR A 87 -0.85 2.52 -10.51
N THR A 88 -1.51 2.96 -11.59
CA THR A 88 -2.36 4.17 -11.64
C THR A 88 -3.84 3.78 -11.75
N GLY A 89 -4.75 4.76 -11.74
CA GLY A 89 -6.19 4.49 -11.86
C GLY A 89 -6.76 3.75 -10.64
N LEU A 90 -6.29 4.10 -9.44
CA LEU A 90 -6.66 3.44 -8.20
C LEU A 90 -8.10 3.75 -7.81
N ALA A 91 -8.80 2.76 -7.29
CA ALA A 91 -9.99 2.98 -6.49
C ALA A 91 -9.58 3.66 -5.17
N THR A 92 -10.33 4.67 -4.75
CA THR A 92 -10.12 5.39 -3.48
C THR A 92 -11.44 5.44 -2.72
N MET A 93 -11.35 5.63 -1.40
CA MET A 93 -12.51 5.85 -0.54
C MET A 93 -12.35 7.12 0.30
N GLU A 94 -13.45 7.74 0.69
CA GLU A 94 -13.46 8.80 1.70
C GLU A 94 -13.41 8.21 3.12
N SER A 95 -12.87 8.98 4.06
CA SER A 95 -12.64 8.52 5.43
C SER A 95 -13.94 8.26 6.21
N THR A 96 -15.05 8.81 5.73
CA THR A 96 -16.40 8.64 6.29
C THR A 96 -17.15 7.44 5.74
N GLU A 97 -16.67 6.84 4.64
CA GLU A 97 -17.29 5.65 4.06
C GLU A 97 -17.17 4.45 4.99
N ARG A 98 -18.14 3.54 4.87
CA ARG A 98 -18.28 2.40 5.79
C ARG A 98 -17.27 1.31 5.47
N ILE A 99 -16.75 0.67 6.52
CA ILE A 99 -15.76 -0.41 6.37
C ILE A 99 -16.28 -1.60 5.56
N ASN A 100 -17.58 -1.92 5.56
CA ASN A 100 -18.12 -3.01 4.74
C ASN A 100 -17.87 -2.80 3.23
N VAL A 101 -17.95 -1.57 2.74
CA VAL A 101 -17.63 -1.24 1.34
C VAL A 101 -16.15 -1.54 1.04
N ALA A 102 -15.27 -1.20 1.98
CA ALA A 102 -13.84 -1.52 1.86
C ALA A 102 -13.59 -3.04 1.86
N LEU A 103 -14.34 -3.80 2.66
CA LEU A 103 -14.25 -5.26 2.69
C LEU A 103 -14.70 -5.87 1.36
N ASP A 104 -15.78 -5.38 0.77
CA ASP A 104 -16.26 -5.84 -0.54
C ASP A 104 -15.16 -5.63 -1.60
N VAL A 105 -14.56 -4.42 -1.66
CA VAL A 105 -13.47 -4.11 -2.59
C VAL A 105 -12.25 -5.02 -2.39
N LEU A 106 -11.85 -5.28 -1.15
CA LEU A 106 -10.73 -6.19 -0.84
C LEU A 106 -11.07 -7.66 -1.16
N SER A 107 -12.34 -8.05 -1.05
CA SER A 107 -12.79 -9.45 -1.25
C SER A 107 -12.74 -9.90 -2.71
N GLU A 108 -12.87 -8.96 -3.65
CA GLU A 108 -12.72 -9.21 -5.09
C GLU A 108 -11.28 -9.62 -5.48
N ASN A 109 -10.32 -9.59 -4.54
CA ASN A 109 -8.91 -9.97 -4.72
C ASN A 109 -8.17 -9.21 -5.84
N LEU A 110 -8.74 -8.12 -6.32
CA LEU A 110 -8.09 -7.23 -7.29
C LEU A 110 -7.18 -6.22 -6.60
N PHE A 111 -7.51 -5.82 -5.37
CA PHE A 111 -6.78 -4.82 -4.61
C PHE A 111 -6.57 -5.29 -3.17
N HIS A 112 -5.34 -5.19 -2.68
CA HIS A 112 -4.99 -5.50 -1.28
C HIS A 112 -4.77 -4.24 -0.42
N ALA A 113 -4.94 -3.06 -1.02
CA ALA A 113 -4.85 -1.77 -0.39
C ALA A 113 -5.78 -0.76 -1.06
N ILE A 114 -6.45 0.03 -0.25
CA ILE A 114 -7.37 1.09 -0.66
C ILE A 114 -6.85 2.41 -0.07
N PRO A 115 -6.36 3.34 -0.90
CA PRO A 115 -6.04 4.69 -0.45
C PRO A 115 -7.30 5.41 0.05
N ILE A 116 -7.20 6.07 1.20
CA ILE A 116 -8.27 6.87 1.78
C ILE A 116 -7.97 8.34 1.53
N VAL A 117 -8.89 9.05 0.89
CA VAL A 117 -8.70 10.41 0.39
C VAL A 117 -9.84 11.29 0.88
N ASP A 118 -9.50 12.42 1.53
CA ASP A 118 -10.46 13.46 1.88
C ASP A 118 -10.02 14.77 1.24
N ASN A 119 -10.96 15.52 0.64
CA ASN A 119 -10.69 16.80 -0.02
C ASN A 119 -9.54 16.74 -1.05
N GLY A 120 -9.36 15.60 -1.72
CA GLY A 120 -8.30 15.37 -2.71
C GLY A 120 -6.90 15.10 -2.12
N GLU A 121 -6.77 14.99 -0.81
CA GLU A 121 -5.53 14.66 -0.11
C GLU A 121 -5.56 13.23 0.43
N LEU A 122 -4.45 12.51 0.32
CA LEU A 122 -4.29 11.19 0.93
C LEU A 122 -4.23 11.33 2.46
N VAL A 123 -5.22 10.79 3.16
CA VAL A 123 -5.33 10.85 4.64
C VAL A 123 -5.09 9.51 5.32
N GLY A 124 -5.09 8.41 4.58
CA GLY A 124 -4.82 7.09 5.12
C GLY A 124 -4.74 6.01 4.06
N ILE A 125 -4.51 4.79 4.51
CA ILE A 125 -4.59 3.59 3.69
C ILE A 125 -5.27 2.50 4.50
N PHE A 126 -6.18 1.76 3.87
CA PHE A 126 -6.83 0.60 4.45
C PHE A 126 -6.46 -0.66 3.67
N THR A 127 -6.03 -1.70 4.37
CA THR A 127 -5.44 -2.89 3.74
C THR A 127 -6.01 -4.18 4.34
N THR A 128 -5.76 -5.31 3.68
CA THR A 128 -6.07 -6.64 4.24
C THR A 128 -5.40 -6.88 5.60
N GLN A 129 -4.22 -6.28 5.83
CA GLN A 129 -3.54 -6.33 7.12
C GLN A 129 -4.33 -5.62 8.23
N ASP A 130 -5.03 -4.53 7.92
CA ASP A 130 -5.86 -3.81 8.90
C ASP A 130 -7.10 -4.63 9.25
N VAL A 131 -7.71 -5.32 8.28
CA VAL A 131 -8.78 -6.30 8.54
C VAL A 131 -8.31 -7.39 9.50
N LEU A 132 -7.12 -7.97 9.27
CA LEU A 132 -6.56 -8.99 10.15
C LEU A 132 -6.33 -8.47 11.58
N LYS A 133 -5.79 -7.26 11.74
CA LYS A 133 -5.60 -6.64 13.05
C LYS A 133 -6.93 -6.51 13.81
N ILE A 134 -7.99 -6.07 13.13
CA ILE A 134 -9.31 -5.90 13.75
C ILE A 134 -9.84 -7.26 14.24
N LEU A 135 -9.76 -8.30 13.42
CA LEU A 135 -10.19 -9.65 13.81
C LEU A 135 -9.42 -10.15 15.03
N MET A 136 -8.09 -9.94 15.06
CA MET A 136 -7.26 -10.32 16.20
C MET A 136 -7.61 -9.54 17.48
N GLU A 137 -7.91 -8.24 17.38
CA GLU A 137 -8.34 -7.42 18.52
C GLU A 137 -9.69 -7.90 19.08
N GLU A 138 -10.64 -8.27 18.22
CA GLU A 138 -11.93 -8.82 18.65
C GLU A 138 -11.78 -10.16 19.37
N ASP A 139 -10.94 -11.05 18.84
CA ASP A 139 -10.67 -12.33 19.48
C ASP A 139 -10.03 -12.14 20.86
N LEU A 140 -9.07 -11.22 20.99
CA LEU A 140 -8.45 -10.88 22.27
C LEU A 140 -9.46 -10.33 23.29
N VAL A 141 -10.42 -9.50 22.86
CA VAL A 141 -11.50 -9.00 23.74
C VAL A 141 -12.39 -10.14 24.20
N ARG A 142 -12.74 -11.07 23.31
CA ARG A 142 -13.56 -12.26 23.66
C ARG A 142 -12.85 -13.14 24.67
N MET A 143 -11.54 -13.39 24.50
CA MET A 143 -10.74 -14.20 25.42
C MET A 143 -10.59 -13.60 26.82
N LYS A 144 -10.60 -12.26 26.95
CA LYS A 144 -10.51 -11.56 28.25
C LYS A 144 -11.86 -11.43 28.96
N SER A 145 -12.96 -11.67 28.25
CA SER A 145 -14.33 -11.53 28.77
C SER A 145 -14.92 -12.86 29.26
N ASN A 146 -14.17 -13.96 29.12
CA ASN A 146 -14.43 -15.30 29.68
C ASN A 146 -13.41 -15.60 30.80
#